data_AF-A0A949NY41-F1
#
_entry.id   AF-A0A949NY41-F1
#
_cell.length_a   1.000
_cell.length_b   1.000
_cell.length_c   1.000
_cell.angle_alpha   90.00
_cell.angle_beta   90.00
_cell.angle_gamma   90.00
#
_symmetry.space_group_name_H-M   'P 1'
#
loop_
_entity.id
_entity.type
_entity.pdbx_description
1 polymer ?
#
loop_
_entity_poly.entity_id
_entity_poly.type
_entity_poly.pdbx_seq_one_letter_code
_entity_poly.pdbx_strand_id
1 'polypeptide(L)' 'MARMRTIKQTMKYLKEKDPNTSITEWWLRSMLRSGELRSHKAGNKYLVNLDYLEEYFNDLSENAVTKISENKQ' A
#
# COMPACT_ATOMS: atom_id res chain seq x y z
N MET A 1 14.69 0.16 -9.01
CA MET A 1 15.42 -0.10 -7.74
C MET A 1 14.36 -0.27 -6.66
N ALA A 2 14.25 -1.42 -5.98
CA ALA A 2 13.14 -1.66 -5.06
C ALA A 2 13.22 -0.74 -3.83
N ARG A 3 12.22 0.10 -3.60
CA ARG A 3 12.19 1.04 -2.46
C ARG A 3 11.66 0.35 -1.20
N MET A 4 12.51 -0.46 -0.56
CA MET A 4 12.16 -1.13 0.69
C MET A 4 12.24 -0.19 1.90
N ARG A 5 11.18 -0.21 2.71
CA ARG A 5 11.05 0.56 3.95
C ARG A 5 10.41 -0.26 5.05
N THR A 6 10.74 0.06 6.29
CA THR A 6 10.01 -0.50 7.44
C THR A 6 8.59 0.07 7.50
N ILE A 7 7.69 -0.59 8.24
CA ILE A 7 6.32 -0.10 8.50
C ILE A 7 6.33 1.36 8.96
N LYS A 8 7.15 1.70 9.96
CA LYS A 8 7.23 3.08 10.50
C LYS A 8 7.65 4.10 9.44
N GLN A 9 8.66 3.75 8.63
CA GLN A 9 9.12 4.62 7.55
C GLN A 9 8.08 4.76 6.44
N THR A 10 7.34 3.70 6.15
CA THR A 10 6.24 3.70 5.18
C THR A 10 5.14 4.66 5.61
N MET A 11 4.76 4.65 6.89
CA MET A 11 3.80 5.60 7.43
C MET A 11 4.28 7.04 7.38
N LYS A 12 5.56 7.29 7.66
CA LYS A 12 6.16 8.62 7.53
C LYS A 12 6.09 9.11 6.10
N TYR A 13 6.46 8.26 5.15
CA TYR A 13 6.38 8.55 3.72
C TYR A 13 4.96 8.85 3.26
N LEU A 14 3.98 8.04 3.68
CA LEU A 14 2.57 8.26 3.37
C LEU A 14 2.07 9.60 3.91
N LYS A 15 2.40 9.95 5.15
CA LYS A 15 2.04 11.26 5.74
C LYS A 15 2.73 12.44 5.07
N GLU A 16 3.96 12.26 4.59
CA GLU A 16 4.69 13.29 3.83
C GLU A 16 4.09 13.50 2.44
N LYS A 17 3.62 12.42 1.79
CA LYS A 17 2.98 12.47 0.48
C LYS A 17 1.53 12.96 0.55
N ASP A 18 0.78 12.49 1.54
CA ASP A 18 -0.60 12.88 1.81
C ASP A 18 -0.84 12.96 3.34
N PRO A 19 -0.92 14.18 3.90
CA PRO A 19 -1.16 14.36 5.33
C PRO A 19 -2.57 13.93 5.76
N ASN A 20 -3.53 13.79 4.84
CA ASN A 20 -4.90 13.36 5.13
C ASN A 20 -5.10 11.84 4.97
N THR A 21 -4.02 11.09 4.82
CA THR A 21 -4.07 9.63 4.71
C THR A 21 -4.65 9.01 5.99
N SER A 22 -5.79 8.33 5.86
CA SER A 22 -6.46 7.60 6.95
C SER A 22 -5.82 6.23 7.25
N ILE A 23 -4.68 5.92 6.65
CA ILE A 23 -3.96 4.67 6.86
C ILE A 23 -3.31 4.70 8.25
N THR A 24 -3.38 3.57 8.95
CA THR A 24 -2.74 3.36 10.26
C THR A 24 -1.68 2.25 10.19
N GLU A 25 -0.74 2.27 11.13
CA GLU A 25 0.26 1.18 11.25
C GLU A 25 -0.40 -0.18 11.43
N TRP A 26 -1.52 -0.22 12.16
CA TRP A 26 -2.27 -1.44 12.41
C TRP A 26 -2.88 -2.00 11.13
N TRP A 27 -3.47 -1.15 10.30
CA TRP A 27 -4.00 -1.54 9.00
C TRP A 27 -2.90 -2.14 8.11
N LEU A 28 -1.74 -1.48 8.04
CA LEU A 28 -0.61 -1.99 7.26
C LEU A 28 -0.13 -3.34 7.81
N ARG A 29 -0.02 -3.51 9.13
CA ARG A 29 0.31 -4.81 9.75
C ARG A 29 -0.70 -5.90 9.42
N SER A 30 -1.98 -5.55 9.42
CA SER A 30 -3.06 -6.48 9.08
C SER A 30 -2.95 -6.93 7.62
N MET A 31 -2.75 -5.99 6.69
CA MET A 31 -2.57 -6.26 5.26
C MET A 31 -1.33 -7.11 4.96
N LEU A 32 -0.24 -6.88 5.70
CA LEU A 32 0.97 -7.70 5.60
C LEU A 32 0.74 -9.12 6.14
N ARG A 33 -0.15 -9.29 7.13
CA ARG A 33 -0.50 -10.58 7.71
C ARG A 33 -1.50 -11.35 6.84
N SER A 34 -2.44 -10.67 6.18
CA SER A 34 -3.36 -11.28 5.22
C SER A 34 -2.65 -11.70 3.92
N GLY A 35 -1.48 -11.13 3.63
CA GLY A 35 -0.70 -11.45 2.45
C GLY A 35 -1.15 -10.70 1.20
N GLU A 36 -2.05 -9.72 1.36
CA GLU A 36 -2.52 -8.85 0.27
C GLU A 36 -1.40 -7.95 -0.27
N LEU A 37 -0.44 -7.57 0.59
CA LEU A 37 0.66 -6.70 0.20
C LEU A 37 2.01 -7.41 0.25
N ARG A 38 2.76 -7.29 -0.85
CA ARG A 38 4.08 -7.91 -1.01
C ARG A 38 5.07 -7.31 -0.02
N SER A 39 5.53 -8.16 0.91
CA SER A 39 6.51 -7.77 1.91
C SER A 39 7.59 -8.81 2.11
N HIS A 40 8.72 -8.35 2.62
CA HIS A 40 9.85 -9.20 2.95
C HIS A 40 10.09 -9.18 4.46
N LYS A 41 10.20 -10.36 5.06
CA LYS A 41 10.47 -10.50 6.48
C LYS A 41 11.98 -10.55 6.70
N ALA A 42 12.54 -9.48 7.28
CA ALA A 42 13.93 -9.43 7.70
C ALA A 42 13.99 -9.66 9.22
N GLY A 43 14.14 -10.93 9.61
CA GLY A 43 14.13 -11.36 11.02
C GLY A 43 12.78 -11.05 11.69
N ASN A 44 12.78 -10.12 12.63
CA ASN A 44 11.56 -9.70 13.36
C ASN A 44 10.82 -8.51 12.72
N LYS A 45 11.38 -7.91 11.65
CA LYS A 45 10.80 -6.72 11.01
C LYS A 45 10.22 -7.06 9.64
N TYR A 46 9.10 -6.42 9.32
CA TYR A 46 8.55 -6.42 7.96
C TYR A 46 9.12 -5.24 7.18
N LEU A 47 9.68 -5.55 6.02
CA LEU A 47 10.09 -4.60 4.99
C LEU A 47 9.01 -4.58 3.92
N VAL A 48 8.40 -3.42 3.76
CA VAL A 48 7.38 -3.12 2.77
C VAL A 48 8.07 -2.52 1.55
N ASN A 49 7.70 -2.98 0.36
CA ASN A 49 8.13 -2.31 -0.85
C ASN A 49 7.16 -1.17 -1.17
N LEU A 50 7.67 0.06 -1.20
CA LEU A 50 6.85 1.22 -1.54
C LEU A 50 6.34 1.17 -2.98
N ASP A 51 7.11 0.58 -3.90
CA ASP A 51 6.73 0.54 -5.32
C ASP A 51 5.44 -0.27 -5.50
N TYR A 52 5.34 -1.45 -4.85
CA TYR A 52 4.12 -2.26 -4.85
C TYR A 52 2.96 -1.61 -4.09
N LEU A 53 3.26 -0.81 -3.07
CA LEU A 53 2.23 -0.10 -2.31
C LEU A 53 1.63 1.05 -3.13
N GLU A 54 2.46 1.79 -3.88
CA GLU A 54 1.99 2.80 -4.84
C GLU A 54 1.23 2.16 -6.01
N GLU A 55 1.73 1.04 -6.54
CA GLU A 55 1.03 0.25 -7.55
C GLU A 55 -0.34 -0.22 -7.06
N TYR A 56 -0.43 -0.72 -5.82
CA TYR A 56 -1.71 -1.11 -5.21
C TYR A 56 -2.70 0.06 -5.11
N PHE A 57 -2.24 1.26 -4.74
CA PHE A 57 -3.10 2.44 -4.72
C PHE A 57 -3.52 2.90 -6.12
N ASN A 58 -2.64 2.79 -7.10
CA ASN A 58 -2.96 3.09 -8.49
C ASN A 58 -3.95 2.05 -9.07
N ASP A 59 -3.75 0.77 -8.80
CA ASP A 59 -4.65 -0.32 -9.23
C ASP A 59 -6.03 -0.20 -8.57
N LEU A 60 -6.11 0.21 -7.30
CA LEU A 60 -7.36 0.60 -6.65
C LEU A 60 -8.08 1.73 -7.39
N SER A 61 -7.33 2.66 -7.98
CA SER A 61 -7.91 3.75 -8.80
C SER A 61 -8.36 3.25 -10.17
N GLU A 62 -7.63 2.35 -10.82
CA GLU A 62 -7.98 1.80 -12.14
C GLU A 62 -9.17 0.83 -12.07
N ASN A 63 -9.23 -0.04 -11.06
CA ASN A 63 -10.37 -0.93 -10.85
C ASN A 63 -11.66 -0.17 -10.52
N ALA A 64 -11.56 1.06 -9.99
CA ALA A 64 -12.72 1.94 -9.82
C ALA A 64 -13.21 2.55 -11.15
N VAL A 65 -12.32 2.81 -12.10
CA VAL A 65 -12.67 3.34 -13.44
C VAL A 65 -13.32 2.26 -14.31
N THR A 66 -12.83 1.02 -14.28
CA THR A 66 -13.37 -0.07 -15.11
C THR A 66 -14.82 -0.41 -14.78
N LYS A 67 -15.25 -0.24 -13.51
CA LYS A 67 -16.65 -0.44 -13.10
C LYS A 67 -17.60 0.70 -13.46
N ILE A 68 -17.09 1.85 -13.88
CA ILE A 68 -17.91 2.98 -14.35
C ILE A 68 -18.19 2.85 -15.85
N SER A 69 -17.32 2.17 -16.61
CA SER A 69 -17.47 2.00 -18.07
C SER A 69 -18.31 0.80 -18.51
N GLU A 70 -18.67 -0.14 -17.64
CA GLU A 70 -19.53 -1.30 -18.01
C GLU A 70 -21.02 -1.10 -17.75
N ASN A 71 -21.46 0.11 -17.38
CA ASN A 71 -22.89 0.44 -17.36
C ASN A 71 -23.19 1.62 -18.28
N LYS A 72 -22.94 1.44 -19.58
CA LYS A 72 -23.53 2.28 -20.61
C LYS A 72 -23.82 1.47 -21.88
N GLN A 73 -25.12 1.13 -21.97
CA GLN A 73 -25.90 0.61 -23.10
C GLN A 73 -25.84 -0.88 -23.41
#